data_AF-A0A9D1QYE4-F1
#
_entry.id   AF-A0A9D1QYE4-F1
#
_cell.length_a   1.000
_cell.length_b   1.000
_cell.length_c   1.000
_cell.angle_alpha   90.00
_cell.angle_beta   90.00
_cell.angle_gamma   90.00
#
_symmetry.space_group_name_H-M   'P 1'
#
loop_
_entity.id
_entity.type
_entity.pdbx_description
1 polymer ?
#
loop_
_entity_poly.entity_id
_entity_poly.type
_entity_poly.pdbx_seq_one_letter_code
_entity_poly.pdbx_strand_id
1 'polypeptide(L)'
;MNKILSLALAACLLLPPSASAALKARDEAGAADASNPVPAPGDIVLPMPCGEKMVLKAVGVREKGLLRDLETRFGCRNGDEGRGYYDSPHAAAVSGPFLLDDLPESWRQAIREATPDVGDMQFFFVGKYEVSARQWEAVMGGQCAAGETLPAP
;
A
#
# COMPACT_ATOMS: atom_id res chain seq x y z
N MET A 1 22.11 -33.95 -33.56
CA MET A 1 21.11 -33.05 -32.95
C MET A 1 21.31 -32.80 -31.43
N ASN A 2 22.41 -33.21 -30.79
CA ASN A 2 22.61 -32.99 -29.34
C ASN A 2 23.53 -31.81 -28.96
N LYS A 3 24.32 -31.24 -29.88
CA LYS A 3 25.27 -30.16 -29.54
C LYS A 3 24.65 -28.76 -29.50
N ILE A 4 23.56 -28.54 -30.24
CA ILE A 4 22.87 -27.25 -30.30
C ILE A 4 22.00 -27.04 -29.03
N LEU A 5 21.47 -28.14 -28.47
CA LEU A 5 20.67 -28.11 -27.24
C LEU A 5 21.52 -27.78 -25.99
N SER A 6 22.79 -28.20 -25.97
CA SER A 6 23.72 -27.90 -24.87
C SER A 6 24.19 -26.44 -24.84
N LEU A 7 24.21 -25.76 -26.00
CA LEU A 7 24.64 -24.36 -26.07
C LEU A 7 23.54 -23.39 -25.62
N ALA A 8 22.27 -23.75 -25.82
CA ALA A 8 21.13 -22.93 -25.40
C ALA A 8 20.95 -22.91 -23.86
N LEU A 9 21.28 -24.01 -23.17
CA LEU A 9 21.17 -24.08 -21.71
C LEU A 9 22.27 -23.27 -20.99
N ALA A 10 23.44 -23.11 -21.61
CA ALA A 10 24.55 -22.32 -21.08
C ALA A 10 24.31 -20.79 -21.22
N ALA A 11 23.53 -20.36 -22.22
CA ALA A 11 23.24 -18.95 -22.45
C ALA A 11 22.24 -18.35 -21.43
N CYS A 12 21.40 -19.18 -20.80
CA CYS A 12 20.45 -18.71 -19.77
C CYS A 12 21.10 -18.47 -18.39
N LEU A 13 22.32 -18.98 -18.14
CA LEU A 13 23.06 -18.77 -16.89
C LEU A 13 23.87 -17.46 -16.88
N LEU A 14 23.96 -16.78 -18.02
CA LEU A 14 24.70 -15.52 -18.19
C LEU A 14 23.79 -14.28 -18.19
N LEU A 15 22.47 -14.43 -18.05
CA LEU A 15 21.62 -13.28 -17.78
C LEU A 15 21.80 -12.89 -16.30
N PRO A 16 22.23 -11.65 -16.01
CA PRO A 16 22.31 -11.19 -14.63
C PRO A 16 20.91 -11.27 -14.02
N PRO A 17 20.77 -11.74 -12.77
CA PRO A 17 19.50 -11.67 -12.07
C PRO A 17 19.13 -10.20 -11.93
N SER A 18 18.15 -9.76 -12.71
CA SER A 18 17.48 -8.46 -12.56
C SER A 18 16.60 -8.49 -11.30
N ALA A 19 17.24 -8.62 -10.14
CA ALA A 19 16.63 -8.52 -8.84
C ALA A 19 17.72 -8.11 -7.83
N SER A 20 18.27 -6.91 -8.02
CA SER A 20 19.08 -6.26 -6.99
C SER A 20 18.16 -5.77 -5.87
N ALA A 21 17.82 -6.66 -4.94
CA ALA A 21 17.59 -6.29 -3.56
C ALA A 21 18.91 -6.49 -2.79
N ALA A 22 19.93 -5.68 -3.11
CA ALA A 22 21.16 -5.65 -2.34
C ALA A 22 20.93 -4.75 -1.13
N LEU A 23 21.08 -5.29 0.09
CA LEU A 23 21.05 -4.49 1.31
C LEU A 23 22.25 -3.54 1.30
N LYS A 24 21.99 -2.23 1.38
CA LYS A 24 23.05 -1.24 1.60
C LYS A 24 23.74 -1.50 2.93
N ALA A 25 25.04 -1.23 2.99
CA ALA A 25 25.76 -1.22 4.26
C ALA A 25 25.10 -0.20 5.20
N ARG A 26 25.14 -0.46 6.52
CA ARG A 26 24.49 0.39 7.53
C ARG A 26 24.88 1.86 7.40
N ASP A 27 26.15 2.13 7.10
CA ASP A 27 26.70 3.49 7.02
C ASP A 27 26.40 4.18 5.67
N GLU A 28 25.90 3.42 4.69
CA GLU A 28 25.49 3.91 3.37
C GLU A 28 23.97 4.08 3.24
N ALA A 29 23.21 3.51 4.19
CA ALA A 29 21.76 3.64 4.25
C ALA A 29 21.38 5.06 4.72
N GLY A 30 20.80 5.84 3.80
CA GLY A 30 20.34 7.19 4.07
C GLY A 30 18.85 7.24 4.44
N ALA A 31 18.39 8.42 4.87
CA ALA A 31 16.98 8.62 5.23
C ALA A 31 16.01 8.29 4.08
N ALA A 32 16.39 8.54 2.82
CA ALA A 32 15.59 8.18 1.65
C ALA A 32 15.40 6.66 1.49
N ASP A 33 16.36 5.85 1.95
CA ASP A 33 16.25 4.38 1.90
C ASP A 33 15.25 3.84 2.95
N ALA A 34 14.91 4.65 3.96
CA ALA A 34 13.93 4.30 5.00
C ALA A 34 12.47 4.56 4.58
N SER A 35 12.23 5.14 3.39
CA SER A 35 10.90 5.39 2.84
C SER A 35 10.77 4.70 1.48
N ASN A 36 10.06 3.58 1.43
CA ASN A 36 9.84 2.82 0.18
C ASN A 36 8.38 2.42 -0.05
N PRO A 37 7.41 3.35 -0.03
CA PRO A 37 6.09 3.06 -0.53
C PRO A 37 6.14 2.96 -2.07
N VAL A 38 5.72 1.82 -2.62
CA VAL A 38 5.62 1.60 -4.07
C VAL A 38 4.13 1.55 -4.48
N PRO A 39 3.57 2.65 -5.03
CA PRO A 39 2.19 2.66 -5.50
C PRO A 39 1.99 1.70 -6.67
N ALA A 40 0.85 1.02 -6.69
CA ALA A 40 0.33 0.29 -7.85
C ALA A 40 -0.71 1.17 -8.57
N PRO A 41 -1.09 0.82 -9.81
CA PRO A 41 -2.18 1.52 -10.51
C PRO A 41 -3.46 1.56 -9.68
N GLY A 42 -4.05 2.74 -9.55
CA GLY A 42 -5.24 2.98 -8.73
C GLY A 42 -5.01 3.21 -7.24
N ASP A 43 -3.78 3.05 -6.76
CA ASP A 43 -3.45 3.45 -5.39
C ASP A 43 -3.39 4.97 -5.27
N ILE A 44 -3.89 5.48 -4.16
CA ILE A 44 -3.87 6.89 -3.81
C ILE A 44 -2.63 7.19 -2.98
N VAL A 45 -1.86 8.19 -3.39
CA VAL A 45 -0.71 8.68 -2.62
C VAL A 45 -1.14 9.88 -1.78
N LEU A 46 -1.20 9.69 -0.47
CA LEU A 46 -1.43 10.76 0.49
C LEU A 46 -0.08 11.40 0.84
N PRO A 47 0.14 12.69 0.51
CA PRO A 47 1.34 13.39 0.95
C PRO A 47 1.33 13.52 2.47
N MET A 48 2.48 13.25 3.08
CA MET A 48 2.71 13.42 4.52
C MET A 48 3.73 14.55 4.76
N PRO A 49 3.83 15.05 6.00
CA PRO A 49 4.89 15.99 6.35
C PRO A 49 6.29 15.43 6.08
N CYS A 50 7.28 16.33 6.00
CA CYS A 50 8.69 15.97 5.76
C CYS A 50 8.97 15.26 4.41
N GLY A 51 8.07 15.40 3.43
CA GLY A 51 8.19 14.73 2.13
C GLY A 51 7.88 13.24 2.15
N GLU A 52 7.40 12.71 3.29
CA GLU A 52 6.93 11.34 3.40
C GLU A 52 5.63 11.13 2.60
N LYS A 53 5.30 9.86 2.35
CA LYS A 53 4.12 9.49 1.58
C LYS A 53 3.46 8.27 2.21
N MET A 54 2.13 8.27 2.27
CA MET A 54 1.33 7.10 2.61
C MET A 54 0.57 6.64 1.36
N VAL A 55 0.55 5.34 1.12
CA VAL A 55 -0.15 4.77 -0.04
C VAL A 55 -1.39 4.05 0.45
N LEU A 56 -2.53 4.46 -0.08
CA LEU A 56 -3.84 3.93 0.25
C LEU A 56 -4.39 3.17 -0.95
N LYS A 57 -4.86 1.96 -0.71
CA LYS A 57 -5.62 1.19 -1.69
C LYS A 57 -7.10 1.50 -1.54
N ALA A 58 -7.75 1.88 -2.63
CA ALA A 58 -9.20 1.99 -2.68
C ALA A 58 -9.85 0.60 -2.71
N VAL A 59 -10.81 0.36 -1.82
CA VAL A 59 -11.61 -0.86 -1.75
C VAL A 59 -13.07 -0.47 -2.00
N GLY A 60 -13.55 -0.76 -3.21
CA GLY A 60 -14.94 -0.54 -3.60
C GLY A 60 -15.84 -1.65 -3.07
N VAL A 61 -16.93 -1.26 -2.41
CA VAL A 61 -17.98 -2.16 -1.95
C VAL A 61 -19.29 -1.69 -2.57
N ARG A 62 -20.15 -2.61 -2.98
CA ARG A 62 -21.46 -2.25 -3.54
C ARG A 62 -22.26 -1.48 -2.50
N GLU A 63 -22.77 -0.32 -2.89
CA GLU A 63 -23.59 0.51 -2.01
C GLU A 63 -24.83 -0.26 -1.55
N LYS A 64 -25.14 -0.21 -0.25
CA LYS A 64 -26.36 -0.79 0.34
C LYS A 64 -27.30 0.28 0.91
N GLY A 65 -27.06 1.54 0.54
CA GLY A 65 -27.75 2.75 1.01
C GLY A 65 -26.87 3.66 1.88
N LEU A 66 -27.22 4.96 1.89
CA LEU A 66 -26.44 6.10 2.41
C LEU A 66 -25.89 5.97 3.85
N LEU A 67 -26.58 5.26 4.74
CA LEU A 67 -26.24 5.16 6.18
C LEU A 67 -25.98 3.72 6.61
N ARG A 68 -25.70 2.82 5.67
CA ARG A 68 -25.44 1.42 6.02
C ARG A 68 -23.95 1.14 6.12
N ASP A 69 -23.55 0.88 7.35
CA ASP A 69 -22.24 0.33 7.66
C ASP A 69 -22.01 -0.98 6.90
N LEU A 70 -20.76 -1.21 6.54
CA LEU A 70 -20.31 -2.49 6.02
C LEU A 70 -20.20 -3.48 7.17
N GLU A 71 -21.28 -4.22 7.41
CA GLU A 71 -21.24 -5.37 8.30
C GLU A 71 -20.48 -6.52 7.64
N THR A 72 -19.44 -7.01 8.31
CA THR A 72 -18.65 -8.15 7.84
C THR A 72 -18.05 -8.93 9.01
N ARG A 73 -17.44 -10.08 8.72
CA ARG A 73 -16.67 -10.85 9.69
C ARG A 73 -15.19 -10.67 9.42
N PHE A 74 -14.49 -10.14 10.41
CA PHE A 74 -13.04 -10.04 10.43
C PHE A 74 -12.44 -11.27 11.12
N GLY A 75 -11.12 -11.40 11.07
CA GLY A 75 -10.40 -12.56 11.58
C GLY A 75 -10.46 -13.78 10.64
N CYS A 76 -9.63 -14.77 10.92
CA CYS A 76 -9.53 -16.00 10.15
C CYS A 76 -9.70 -17.19 11.09
N ARG A 77 -10.51 -18.18 10.69
CA ARG A 77 -10.84 -19.32 11.57
C ARG A 77 -9.65 -20.24 11.80
N ASN A 78 -8.71 -20.27 10.87
CA ASN A 78 -7.51 -21.08 10.93
C ASN A 78 -6.31 -20.14 10.92
N GLY A 79 -5.36 -20.35 11.83
CA GLY A 79 -4.02 -19.81 11.65
C GLY A 79 -3.40 -20.53 10.46
N ASP A 80 -3.54 -19.96 9.26
CA ASP A 80 -2.74 -20.39 8.11
C ASP A 80 -1.29 -20.46 8.58
N GLU A 81 -0.63 -21.62 8.43
CA GLU A 81 0.73 -21.81 8.95
C GLU A 81 1.74 -20.78 8.38
N GLY A 82 1.42 -20.13 7.25
CA GLY A 82 2.20 -19.05 6.66
C GLY A 82 1.84 -17.62 7.12
N ARG A 83 0.76 -17.44 7.89
CA ARG A 83 0.36 -16.16 8.47
C ARG A 83 0.70 -16.21 9.95
N GLY A 84 1.85 -15.67 10.36
CA GLY A 84 2.29 -15.58 11.76
C GLY A 84 1.41 -14.72 12.68
N TYR A 85 0.12 -14.57 12.36
CA TYR A 85 -0.87 -13.75 13.04
C TYR A 85 -2.19 -14.52 13.12
N TYR A 86 -2.72 -14.70 14.34
CA TYR A 86 -3.99 -15.35 14.60
C TYR A 86 -4.97 -14.34 15.21
N ASP A 87 -6.07 -14.09 14.51
CA ASP A 87 -7.20 -13.30 14.98
C ASP A 87 -8.49 -14.08 14.76
N SER A 88 -9.27 -14.24 15.82
CA SER A 88 -10.45 -15.11 15.82
C SER A 88 -11.62 -14.45 15.06
N PRO A 89 -12.42 -15.23 14.29
CA PRO A 89 -13.50 -14.65 13.53
C PRO A 89 -14.54 -13.94 14.39
N HIS A 90 -14.68 -12.63 14.21
CA HIS A 90 -15.64 -11.81 14.95
C HIS A 90 -16.44 -10.91 14.00
N ALA A 91 -17.70 -10.68 14.34
CA ALA A 91 -18.54 -9.75 13.60
C ALA A 91 -18.15 -8.32 13.96
N ALA A 92 -17.98 -7.46 12.97
CA ALA A 92 -17.84 -6.03 13.17
C ALA A 92 -18.42 -5.27 11.96
N ALA A 93 -18.39 -3.94 12.05
CA ALA A 93 -18.90 -3.06 11.02
C ALA A 93 -17.90 -1.95 10.73
N VAL A 94 -17.80 -1.56 9.45
CA VAL A 94 -17.03 -0.38 9.03
C VAL A 94 -18.00 0.70 8.57
N SER A 95 -17.92 1.85 9.22
CA SER A 95 -18.77 3.01 8.92
C SER A 95 -17.98 4.11 8.20
N GLY A 96 -18.69 5.12 7.70
CA GLY A 96 -18.12 6.28 7.02
C GLY A 96 -17.50 5.96 5.65
N PRO A 97 -18.25 5.36 4.71
CA PRO A 97 -17.75 5.18 3.35
C PRO A 97 -17.64 6.53 2.63
N PHE A 98 -16.75 6.60 1.65
CA PHE A 98 -16.67 7.72 0.70
C PHE A 98 -17.45 7.38 -0.57
N LEU A 99 -18.29 8.30 -1.04
CA LEU A 99 -18.86 8.18 -2.38
C LEU A 99 -17.81 8.62 -3.41
N LEU A 100 -17.86 8.05 -4.62
CA LEU A 100 -16.90 8.41 -5.66
C LEU A 100 -16.92 9.92 -5.91
N ASP A 101 -18.10 10.53 -5.96
CA ASP A 101 -18.30 11.95 -6.28
C ASP A 101 -17.79 12.91 -5.18
N ASP A 102 -17.62 12.42 -3.95
CA ASP A 102 -17.07 13.21 -2.84
C ASP A 102 -15.53 13.28 -2.88
N LEU A 103 -14.89 12.45 -3.71
CA LEU A 103 -13.44 12.37 -3.80
C LEU A 103 -12.84 13.44 -4.73
N PRO A 104 -11.59 13.89 -4.46
CA PRO A 104 -10.85 14.75 -5.37
C PRO A 104 -10.81 14.17 -6.79
N GLU A 105 -10.84 15.01 -7.82
CA GLU A 105 -10.83 14.58 -9.23
C GLU A 105 -9.66 13.64 -9.55
N SER A 106 -8.46 13.96 -9.04
CA SER A 106 -7.28 13.13 -9.23
C SER A 106 -7.44 11.71 -8.65
N TRP A 107 -8.17 11.58 -7.53
CA TRP A 107 -8.44 10.29 -6.89
C TRP A 107 -9.51 9.53 -7.66
N ARG A 108 -10.58 10.21 -8.09
CA ARG A 108 -11.63 9.63 -8.93
C ARG A 108 -11.05 9.05 -10.23
N GLN A 109 -10.16 9.77 -10.88
CA GLN A 109 -9.50 9.31 -12.09
C GLN A 109 -8.67 8.05 -11.84
N ALA A 110 -7.81 8.05 -10.82
CA ALA A 110 -6.99 6.89 -10.47
C ALA A 110 -7.85 5.64 -10.19
N ILE A 111 -8.96 5.82 -9.46
CA ILE A 111 -9.89 4.73 -9.15
C ILE A 111 -10.58 4.20 -10.41
N ARG A 112 -11.10 5.07 -11.29
CA ARG A 112 -11.76 4.68 -12.54
C ARG A 112 -10.82 3.97 -13.51
N GLU A 113 -9.56 4.40 -13.58
CA GLU A 113 -8.55 3.75 -14.41
C GLU A 113 -8.24 2.33 -13.93
N ALA A 114 -8.20 2.10 -12.62
CA ALA A 114 -7.95 0.78 -12.06
C ALA A 114 -9.19 -0.11 -11.97
N THR A 115 -10.39 0.48 -11.85
CA THR A 115 -11.68 -0.23 -11.75
C THR A 115 -12.73 0.51 -12.60
N PRO A 116 -13.03 0.03 -13.81
CA PRO A 116 -13.97 0.71 -14.71
C PRO A 116 -15.42 0.77 -14.22
N ASP A 117 -15.88 -0.23 -13.46
CA ASP A 117 -17.29 -0.41 -13.07
C ASP A 117 -17.61 0.13 -11.66
N VAL A 118 -17.29 1.39 -11.39
CA VAL A 118 -17.33 2.00 -10.04
C VAL A 118 -18.59 2.80 -9.68
N GLY A 119 -19.57 2.92 -10.59
CA GLY A 119 -20.69 3.86 -10.46
C GLY A 119 -21.57 3.70 -9.21
N ASP A 120 -21.81 2.46 -8.76
CA ASP A 120 -22.64 2.17 -7.57
C ASP A 120 -21.80 1.65 -6.39
N MET A 121 -20.55 2.12 -6.30
CA MET A 121 -19.62 1.71 -5.24
C MET A 121 -19.42 2.81 -4.22
N GLN A 122 -19.35 2.36 -2.97
CA GLN A 122 -18.89 3.14 -1.85
C GLN A 122 -17.47 2.66 -1.49
N PHE A 123 -16.59 3.59 -1.13
CA PHE A 123 -15.17 3.34 -1.01
C PHE A 123 -14.68 3.41 0.42
N PHE A 124 -13.86 2.42 0.77
CA PHE A 124 -13.01 2.44 1.96
C PHE A 124 -11.55 2.46 1.51
N PHE A 125 -10.67 3.03 2.32
CA PHE A 125 -9.25 3.12 2.02
C PHE A 125 -8.46 2.33 3.04
N VAL A 126 -7.56 1.47 2.55
CA VAL A 126 -6.70 0.64 3.40
C VAL A 126 -5.25 1.03 3.13
N GLY A 127 -4.47 1.22 4.19
CA GLY A 127 -3.02 1.41 4.07
C GLY A 127 -2.39 0.21 3.38
N LYS A 128 -1.66 0.45 2.29
CA LYS A 128 -0.98 -0.61 1.55
C LYS A 128 0.24 -1.17 2.29
N TYR A 129 0.87 -0.30 3.09
CA TYR A 129 2.03 -0.61 3.90
C TYR A 129 1.77 -0.17 5.34
N GLU A 130 2.49 -0.79 6.26
CA GLU A 130 2.49 -0.39 7.67
C GLU A 130 3.03 1.03 7.84
N VAL A 131 2.51 1.72 8.86
CA VAL A 131 3.01 3.04 9.23
C VAL A 131 4.43 2.88 9.78
N SER A 132 5.40 3.50 9.12
CA SER A 132 6.78 3.49 9.58
C SER A 132 6.97 4.41 10.78
N ALA A 133 7.98 4.14 11.61
CA ALA A 133 8.33 5.02 12.73
C ALA A 133 8.58 6.47 12.26
N ARG A 134 9.17 6.65 11.08
CA ARG A 134 9.43 7.98 10.52
C ARG A 134 8.14 8.71 10.13
N GLN A 135 7.19 8.01 9.53
CA GLN A 135 5.86 8.56 9.20
C GLN A 135 5.09 8.93 10.48
N TRP A 136 5.16 8.09 11.51
CA TRP A 136 4.57 8.36 12.81
C TRP A 136 5.16 9.60 13.47
N GLU A 137 6.49 9.67 13.59
CA GLU A 137 7.19 10.82 14.19
C GLU A 137 6.97 12.12 13.40
N ALA A 138 6.91 12.05 12.07
CA ALA A 138 6.60 13.22 11.25
C ALA A 138 5.22 13.81 11.57
N VAL A 139 4.23 12.98 11.93
CA VAL A 139 2.88 13.46 12.27
C VAL A 139 2.76 13.80 13.75
N MET A 140 3.27 12.95 14.63
CA MET A 140 3.03 13.02 16.08
C MET A 140 4.11 13.82 16.82
N GLY A 141 5.37 13.72 16.39
CA GLY A 141 6.53 14.37 17.01
C GLY A 141 6.81 15.79 16.51
N GLY A 142 6.16 16.20 15.41
CA GLY A 142 6.28 17.55 14.82
C GLY A 142 7.67 17.86 14.25
N GLN A 143 8.53 16.85 14.09
CA GLN A 143 9.94 17.00 13.72
C GLN A 143 10.28 16.04 12.57
N CYS A 144 11.01 16.54 11.58
CA CYS A 144 11.54 15.73 10.50
C CYS A 144 12.85 15.05 10.91
N ALA A 145 13.19 13.94 10.27
CA ALA A 145 14.38 13.12 10.57
C ALA A 145 15.74 13.86 10.47
N ALA A 146 15.75 15.10 9.99
CA ALA A 146 16.92 15.99 9.95
C ALA A 146 16.90 17.09 11.05
N GLY A 147 15.99 17.04 12.01
CA GLY A 147 15.81 18.08 13.04
C GLY A 147 15.09 19.33 12.54
N GLU A 148 14.56 19.31 11.33
CA GLU A 148 13.75 20.38 10.77
C GLU A 148 12.36 20.32 11.41
N THR A 149 11.95 21.38 12.10
CA THR A 149 10.63 21.48 12.70
C THR A 149 9.60 21.75 11.62
N LEU A 150 8.48 21.04 11.69
CA LEU A 150 7.37 21.32 10.77
C LEU A 150 6.84 22.75 10.97
N PRO A 151 6.46 23.44 9.90
CA PRO A 151 5.79 24.73 10.02
C PRO A 151 4.54 24.57 10.89
N ALA A 152 4.28 25.56 11.75
CA ALA A 152 3.07 25.58 12.56
C ALA A 152 1.82 25.50 11.65
N PRO A 153 0.76 24.79 12.08
CA PRO A 153 -0.47 24.63 11.29
C PRO A 153 -1.17 25.96 10.98
#